data_AF-A0A7C4S0D2-F1
#
_entry.id   AF-A0A7C4S0D2-F1
#
_cell.length_a   1.000
_cell.length_b   1.000
_cell.length_c   1.000
_cell.angle_alpha   90.00
_cell.angle_beta   90.00
_cell.angle_gamma   90.00
#
_symmetry.space_group_name_H-M   'P 1'
#
loop_
_entity.id
_entity.type
_entity.pdbx_description
1 polymer ?
#
loop_
_entity_poly.entity_id
_entity_poly.type
_entity_poly.pdbx_seq_one_letter_code
_entity_poly.pdbx_strand_id
1 'polypeptide(L)'
;MMKKTAIIFIGLMVLYIWISFIPQSLGQVPPYDEYLRIMIYGDGGIRVGLSVSLREPMFANLDVLDLSLLRCIKSVSLNIKYNLSCTLRILLEGGSVGLEGADVVGYEIARRISYRFLGGDCTLSGKDSFMHPLTGVLYISLYYTPVNVDFDRIVNSVWGEVKSKCRCSDGFINVIHEKYLCKEGSQIVVWDNFEHEPSSLSPYYGASISILFKEYFNFKFGYTYFLDIYKLFNFTNPLMASTNSYRSVIEIEISTYIPSTVSYRLDIFYEVLDVYFSSIRYRVGTGIFEGKTVSITITNDIPNREHPPAYYIPGKVIDGLWVKFKVVERGYKFEISLFTYGVVLIMFSLVITGLLIIIYWRRKFGFSIP
;
A
#
# COMPACT_ATOMS: atom_id res chain seq x y z
N MET A 1 45.99 34.84 12.30
CA MET A 1 44.68 34.42 12.86
C MET A 1 43.79 33.66 11.86
N MET A 2 43.67 34.12 10.60
CA MET A 2 42.83 33.48 9.56
C MET A 2 43.10 31.98 9.27
N LYS A 3 44.35 31.51 9.39
CA LYS A 3 44.67 30.09 9.11
C LYS A 3 44.03 29.11 10.11
N LYS A 4 43.86 29.51 11.38
CA LYS A 4 43.21 28.65 12.39
C LYS A 4 41.70 28.54 12.14
N THR A 5 41.07 29.63 11.72
CA THR A 5 39.63 29.66 11.41
C THR A 5 39.29 28.82 10.17
N ALA A 6 40.14 28.84 9.14
CA ALA A 6 39.95 28.02 7.95
C ALA A 6 40.06 26.51 8.24
N ILE A 7 41.00 26.11 9.09
CA ILE A 7 41.17 24.69 9.48
C ILE A 7 39.97 24.20 10.30
N ILE A 8 39.44 25.02 11.21
CA ILE A 8 38.23 24.68 11.99
C ILE A 8 37.02 24.55 11.06
N PHE A 9 36.88 25.46 10.08
CA PHE A 9 35.77 25.42 9.13
C PHE A 9 35.82 24.16 8.24
N ILE A 10 37.00 23.81 7.73
CA ILE A 10 37.19 22.58 6.94
C ILE A 10 36.93 21.34 7.82
N GLY A 11 37.40 21.32 9.06
CA GLY A 11 37.14 20.24 10.02
C GLY A 11 35.64 20.05 10.30
N LEU A 12 34.90 21.15 10.48
CA LEU A 12 33.44 21.11 10.65
C LEU A 12 32.72 20.68 9.37
N MET A 13 33.21 21.06 8.19
CA MET A 13 32.62 20.65 6.91
C MET A 13 32.83 19.16 6.65
N VAL A 14 34.03 18.64 6.94
CA VAL A 14 34.32 17.19 6.85
C VAL A 14 33.50 16.43 7.88
N LEU A 15 33.38 16.92 9.12
CA LEU A 15 32.53 16.31 10.14
C LEU A 15 31.05 16.33 9.72
N TYR A 16 30.56 17.41 9.12
CA TYR A 16 29.20 17.52 8.60
C TYR A 16 28.96 16.54 7.46
N ILE A 17 29.89 16.45 6.50
CA ILE A 17 29.86 15.47 5.42
C ILE A 17 29.88 14.05 6.01
N TRP A 18 30.75 13.77 6.97
CA TRP A 18 30.81 12.47 7.65
C TRP A 18 29.50 12.14 8.37
N ILE A 19 28.90 13.09 9.11
CA ILE A 19 27.61 12.92 9.79
C ILE A 19 26.46 12.75 8.79
N SER A 20 26.52 13.38 7.61
CA SER A 20 25.51 13.21 6.56
C SER A 20 25.72 11.93 5.72
N PHE A 21 26.90 11.31 5.79
CA PHE A 21 27.18 9.96 5.31
C PHE A 21 27.04 8.87 6.36
N ILE A 22 26.85 9.19 7.65
CA ILE A 22 26.27 8.24 8.60
C ILE A 22 24.89 7.94 8.03
N PRO A 23 24.62 6.72 7.53
CA PRO A 23 23.28 6.40 7.10
C PRO A 23 22.38 6.70 8.30
N GLN A 24 21.40 7.60 8.13
CA GLN A 24 20.27 7.69 9.04
C GLN A 24 19.47 6.39 8.93
N SER A 25 20.10 5.30 9.35
CA SER A 25 19.47 4.06 9.75
C SER A 25 18.93 4.30 11.15
N LEU A 26 17.96 5.23 11.22
CA LEU A 26 16.93 5.15 12.23
C LEU A 26 16.34 3.75 12.06
N GLY A 27 16.60 2.90 13.06
CA GLY A 27 16.44 1.46 12.98
C GLY A 27 15.14 1.06 12.31
N GLN A 28 15.21 0.25 11.27
CA GLN A 28 14.02 -0.37 10.71
C GLN A 28 13.62 -1.55 11.61
N VAL A 29 13.02 -1.20 12.74
CA VAL A 29 11.90 -1.96 13.31
C VAL A 29 10.83 -2.03 12.20
N PRO A 30 9.94 -3.04 12.15
CA PRO A 30 8.64 -2.89 11.48
C PRO A 30 8.19 -1.44 11.59
N PRO A 31 7.87 -0.71 10.51
CA PRO A 31 7.47 0.68 10.70
C PRO A 31 6.24 0.77 11.60
N TYR A 32 5.46 -0.30 11.77
CA TYR A 32 4.26 -0.36 12.59
C TYR A 32 4.12 -1.72 13.30
N ASP A 33 3.70 -1.73 14.57
CA ASP A 33 3.32 -2.97 15.26
C ASP A 33 2.00 -3.51 14.69
N GLU A 34 1.10 -2.59 14.33
CA GLU A 34 -0.11 -2.84 13.55
C GLU A 34 -0.44 -1.65 12.65
N TYR A 35 -0.79 -1.93 11.39
CA TYR A 35 -1.09 -0.92 10.38
C TYR A 35 -2.33 -1.33 9.59
N LEU A 36 -3.42 -0.59 9.78
CA LEU A 36 -4.66 -0.76 9.03
C LEU A 36 -4.72 0.31 7.94
N ARG A 37 -4.70 -0.11 6.68
CA ARG A 37 -4.79 0.76 5.51
C ARG A 37 -6.06 0.49 4.74
N ILE A 38 -6.85 1.52 4.48
CA ILE A 38 -8.05 1.45 3.64
C ILE A 38 -7.82 2.30 2.41
N MET A 39 -7.80 1.68 1.24
CA MET A 39 -7.56 2.36 -0.03
C MET A 39 -8.82 2.33 -0.89
N ILE A 40 -9.34 3.50 -1.24
CA ILE A 40 -10.43 3.70 -2.19
C ILE A 40 -9.81 4.02 -3.54
N TYR A 41 -10.11 3.21 -4.55
CA TYR A 41 -9.57 3.34 -5.90
C TYR A 41 -10.46 4.20 -6.80
N GLY A 42 -9.90 4.64 -7.93
CA GLY A 42 -10.61 5.42 -8.95
C GLY A 42 -11.85 4.74 -9.53
N ASP A 43 -11.86 3.42 -9.55
CA ASP A 43 -12.98 2.60 -10.03
C ASP A 43 -14.07 2.37 -8.96
N GLY A 44 -13.92 2.95 -7.78
CA GLY A 44 -14.84 2.77 -6.65
C GLY A 44 -14.62 1.48 -5.85
N GLY A 45 -13.63 0.67 -6.22
CA GLY A 45 -13.20 -0.47 -5.41
C GLY A 45 -12.53 -0.02 -4.10
N ILE A 46 -12.62 -0.86 -3.07
CA ILE A 46 -11.89 -0.66 -1.81
C ILE A 46 -10.96 -1.84 -1.56
N ARG A 47 -9.70 -1.55 -1.21
CA ARG A 47 -8.78 -2.55 -0.63
C ARG A 47 -8.50 -2.20 0.81
N VAL A 48 -8.69 -3.16 1.70
CA VAL A 48 -8.26 -3.04 3.09
C VAL A 48 -7.03 -3.90 3.30
N GLY A 49 -5.92 -3.25 3.62
CA GLY A 49 -4.68 -3.86 4.04
C GLY A 49 -4.55 -3.85 5.57
N LEU A 50 -4.05 -4.92 6.14
CA LEU A 50 -3.61 -4.98 7.52
C LEU A 50 -2.20 -5.55 7.55
N SER A 51 -1.24 -4.85 8.15
CA SER A 51 0.08 -5.39 8.46
C SER A 51 0.25 -5.51 9.96
N VAL A 52 0.76 -6.65 10.43
CA VAL A 52 0.97 -6.94 11.85
C VAL A 52 2.35 -7.56 12.07
N SER A 53 2.95 -7.23 13.21
CA SER A 53 4.18 -7.89 13.69
C SER A 53 3.85 -9.18 14.43
N LEU A 54 4.68 -10.21 14.25
CA LEU A 54 4.59 -11.48 14.99
C LEU A 54 5.57 -11.46 16.17
N ARG A 55 5.23 -12.16 17.27
CA ARG A 55 6.09 -12.29 18.46
C ARG A 55 7.26 -13.24 18.23
N GLU A 56 7.08 -14.18 17.32
CA GLU A 56 8.02 -15.23 16.98
C GLU A 56 7.86 -15.59 15.50
N PRO A 57 8.90 -16.18 14.88
CA PRO A 57 8.83 -16.60 13.49
C PRO A 57 7.72 -17.62 13.24
N MET A 58 7.09 -17.52 12.07
CA MET A 58 6.09 -18.50 11.64
C MET A 58 6.75 -19.85 11.28
N PHE A 59 7.90 -19.79 10.61
CA PHE A 59 8.59 -20.89 9.95
C PHE A 59 9.89 -21.34 10.63
N ALA A 60 10.39 -20.65 11.66
CA ALA A 60 11.66 -21.02 12.32
C ALA A 60 11.51 -21.93 13.55
N ASN A 61 10.37 -21.86 14.25
CA ASN A 61 10.01 -22.85 15.30
C ASN A 61 9.45 -24.14 14.70
N LEU A 62 9.82 -24.43 13.46
CA LEU A 62 9.64 -25.77 12.92
C LEU A 62 10.70 -26.63 13.62
N ASP A 63 10.30 -27.63 14.42
CA ASP A 63 11.14 -28.78 14.85
C ASP A 63 11.74 -29.59 13.67
N VAL A 64 11.70 -28.99 12.49
CA VAL A 64 11.84 -29.53 11.17
C VAL A 64 12.92 -28.73 10.44
N LEU A 65 13.81 -27.97 11.07
CA LEU A 65 15.00 -27.45 10.35
C LEU A 65 16.24 -27.76 11.18
N ASP A 66 17.21 -28.43 10.55
CA ASP A 66 18.53 -28.60 11.14
C ASP A 66 19.13 -27.20 11.39
N LEU A 67 19.68 -26.99 12.59
CA LEU A 67 20.41 -25.78 12.96
C LEU A 67 21.49 -25.41 11.93
N SER A 68 22.04 -26.40 11.23
CA SER A 68 22.98 -26.20 10.12
C SER A 68 22.34 -25.47 8.93
N LEU A 69 21.09 -25.80 8.58
CA LEU A 69 20.35 -25.20 7.46
C LEU A 69 19.85 -23.79 7.81
N LEU A 70 19.46 -23.55 9.06
CA LEU A 70 19.01 -22.23 9.53
C LEU A 70 20.06 -21.14 9.31
N ARG A 71 21.36 -21.48 9.34
CA ARG A 71 22.46 -20.51 9.10
C ARG A 71 22.47 -19.96 7.67
N CYS A 72 21.96 -20.74 6.71
CA CYS A 72 21.98 -20.38 5.30
C CYS A 72 20.73 -19.59 4.88
N ILE A 73 19.68 -19.60 5.70
CA ILE A 73 18.38 -19.01 5.39
C ILE A 73 18.38 -17.56 5.86
N LYS A 74 18.07 -16.65 4.94
CA LYS A 74 17.96 -15.21 5.23
C LYS A 74 16.52 -14.75 5.35
N SER A 75 15.64 -15.32 4.54
CA SER A 75 14.22 -15.02 4.58
C SER A 75 13.40 -16.19 4.08
N VAL A 76 12.23 -16.38 4.66
CA VAL A 76 11.18 -17.26 4.15
C VAL A 76 9.90 -16.46 4.09
N SER A 77 9.20 -16.49 2.96
CA SER A 77 7.89 -15.86 2.86
C SER A 77 6.88 -16.70 2.11
N LEU A 78 5.64 -16.68 2.60
CA LEU A 78 4.50 -17.37 1.99
C LEU A 78 3.49 -16.33 1.54
N ASN A 79 3.18 -16.32 0.25
CA ASN A 79 2.18 -15.43 -0.35
C ASN A 79 1.01 -16.26 -0.87
N ILE A 80 -0.15 -16.11 -0.25
CA ILE A 80 -1.39 -16.77 -0.61
C ILE A 80 -2.34 -15.72 -1.14
N LYS A 81 -2.72 -15.84 -2.41
CA LYS A 81 -3.78 -15.07 -3.04
C LYS A 81 -4.94 -16.03 -3.31
N TYR A 82 -6.01 -15.91 -2.54
CA TYR A 82 -7.10 -16.89 -2.51
C TYR A 82 -7.68 -17.14 -3.91
N ASN A 83 -7.79 -18.43 -4.29
CA ASN A 83 -8.20 -18.93 -5.60
C ASN A 83 -7.38 -18.44 -6.81
N LEU A 84 -6.21 -17.86 -6.59
CA LEU A 84 -5.38 -17.30 -7.66
C LEU A 84 -3.96 -17.85 -7.65
N SER A 85 -3.24 -17.76 -6.53
CA SER A 85 -1.87 -18.24 -6.45
C SER A 85 -1.46 -18.53 -5.01
N CYS A 86 -0.54 -19.48 -4.83
CA CYS A 86 0.17 -19.68 -3.58
C CYS A 86 1.64 -19.83 -3.91
N THR A 87 2.52 -19.06 -3.28
CA THR A 87 3.95 -19.05 -3.57
C THR A 87 4.74 -18.98 -2.28
N LEU A 88 5.62 -19.96 -2.09
CA LEU A 88 6.61 -19.97 -1.02
C LEU A 88 7.94 -19.49 -1.60
N ARG A 89 8.49 -18.43 -1.04
CA ARG A 89 9.80 -17.90 -1.40
C ARG A 89 10.79 -18.21 -0.28
N ILE A 90 11.96 -18.69 -0.67
CA ILE A 90 13.10 -18.93 0.24
C ILE A 90 14.28 -18.13 -0.29
N LEU A 91 14.88 -17.32 0.58
CA LEU A 91 16.09 -16.56 0.30
C LEU A 91 17.26 -17.18 1.07
N LEU A 92 18.28 -17.61 0.32
CA LEU A 92 19.48 -18.22 0.84
C LEU A 92 20.71 -17.35 0.59
N GLU A 93 21.69 -17.41 1.49
CA GLU A 93 23.02 -16.85 1.25
C GLU A 93 23.84 -17.78 0.35
N GLY A 94 24.09 -17.34 -0.89
CA GLY A 94 24.77 -18.12 -1.90
C GLY A 94 26.21 -18.48 -1.54
N GLY A 95 26.89 -17.68 -0.72
CA GLY A 95 28.23 -18.00 -0.20
C GLY A 95 28.27 -19.24 0.70
N SER A 96 27.14 -19.59 1.33
CA SER A 96 27.04 -20.74 2.24
C SER A 96 26.65 -22.04 1.55
N VAL A 97 25.85 -21.99 0.48
CA VAL A 97 25.27 -23.19 -0.16
C VAL A 97 25.69 -23.40 -1.62
N GLY A 98 26.22 -22.39 -2.29
CA GLY A 98 26.43 -22.42 -3.74
C GLY A 98 25.13 -22.52 -4.54
N LEU A 99 25.21 -22.45 -5.87
CA LEU A 99 24.02 -22.48 -6.75
C LEU A 99 23.36 -23.87 -6.81
N GLU A 100 24.14 -24.94 -6.85
CA GLU A 100 23.62 -26.32 -6.92
C GLU A 100 23.11 -26.81 -5.56
N GLY A 101 23.81 -26.47 -4.46
CA GLY A 101 23.37 -26.80 -3.11
C GLY A 101 22.12 -26.04 -2.67
N ALA A 102 21.88 -24.85 -3.24
CA ALA A 102 20.66 -24.09 -2.99
C ALA A 102 19.39 -24.84 -3.36
N ASP A 103 19.37 -25.59 -4.47
CA ASP A 103 18.16 -26.29 -4.92
C ASP A 103 17.79 -27.43 -3.95
N VAL A 104 18.79 -28.14 -3.44
CA VAL A 104 18.61 -29.22 -2.46
C VAL A 104 18.11 -28.66 -1.12
N VAL A 105 18.78 -27.63 -0.60
CA VAL A 105 18.41 -26.98 0.67
C VAL A 105 17.03 -26.34 0.56
N GLY A 106 16.77 -25.61 -0.52
CA GLY A 106 15.50 -24.97 -0.79
C GLY A 106 14.36 -25.97 -0.89
N TYR A 107 14.56 -27.09 -1.59
CA TYR A 107 13.53 -28.12 -1.72
C TYR A 107 13.22 -28.75 -0.36
N GLU A 108 14.23 -29.04 0.47
CA GLU A 108 13.98 -29.65 1.77
C GLU A 108 13.22 -28.70 2.72
N ILE A 109 13.54 -27.40 2.71
CA ILE A 109 12.78 -26.39 3.45
C ILE A 109 11.35 -26.29 2.90
N ALA A 110 11.21 -26.17 1.58
CA ALA A 110 9.92 -25.98 0.93
C ALA A 110 8.99 -27.16 1.15
N ARG A 111 9.51 -28.39 1.04
CA ARG A 111 8.81 -29.63 1.31
C ARG A 111 8.24 -29.66 2.73
N ARG A 112 9.05 -29.31 3.73
CA ARG A 112 8.65 -29.32 5.15
C ARG A 112 7.58 -28.28 5.46
N ILE A 113 7.74 -27.06 4.95
CA ILE A 113 6.73 -25.99 5.08
C ILE A 113 5.44 -26.40 4.38
N SER A 114 5.54 -26.95 3.17
CA SER A 114 4.39 -27.34 2.35
C SER A 114 3.60 -28.45 3.01
N TYR A 115 4.24 -29.49 3.55
CA TYR A 115 3.52 -30.54 4.29
C TYR A 115 2.79 -30.01 5.53
N ARG A 116 3.41 -29.09 6.30
CA ARG A 116 2.82 -28.56 7.53
C ARG A 116 1.65 -27.61 7.24
N PHE A 117 1.86 -26.61 6.38
CA PHE A 117 0.90 -25.51 6.19
C PHE A 117 0.06 -25.64 4.93
N LEU A 118 0.58 -26.29 3.89
CA LEU A 118 -0.05 -26.37 2.57
C LEU A 118 -0.73 -27.73 2.31
N GLY A 119 -0.39 -28.74 3.11
CA GLY A 119 -1.03 -30.05 3.06
C GLY A 119 -0.63 -30.93 1.89
N GLY A 120 0.46 -30.59 1.18
CA GLY A 120 0.92 -31.28 -0.01
C GLY A 120 2.36 -30.93 -0.38
N ASP A 121 2.83 -31.49 -1.51
CA ASP A 121 4.16 -31.23 -2.05
C ASP A 121 4.21 -29.91 -2.83
N CYS A 122 5.40 -29.45 -3.18
CA CYS A 122 5.63 -28.22 -3.93
C CYS A 122 6.63 -28.41 -5.07
N THR A 123 6.46 -27.64 -6.13
CA THR A 123 7.37 -27.61 -7.28
C THR A 123 8.12 -26.30 -7.35
N LEU A 124 9.40 -26.35 -7.73
CA LEU A 124 10.19 -25.15 -8.00
C LEU A 124 9.62 -24.46 -9.25
N SER A 125 9.12 -23.24 -9.09
CA SER A 125 8.53 -22.43 -10.16
C SER A 125 9.46 -21.32 -10.66
N GLY A 126 10.51 -20.99 -9.89
CA GLY A 126 11.49 -20.00 -10.31
C GLY A 126 12.74 -20.00 -9.44
N LYS A 127 13.83 -19.48 -10.00
CA LYS A 127 15.11 -19.29 -9.32
C LYS A 127 15.76 -18.02 -9.84
N ASP A 128 16.10 -17.13 -8.91
CA ASP A 128 16.84 -15.90 -9.19
C ASP A 128 18.07 -15.85 -8.29
N SER A 129 19.10 -15.11 -8.73
CA SER A 129 20.23 -14.79 -7.87
C SER A 129 20.64 -13.33 -8.06
N PHE A 130 20.99 -12.65 -6.98
CA PHE A 130 21.49 -11.28 -7.05
C PHE A 130 22.63 -11.07 -6.08
N MET A 131 23.53 -10.15 -6.42
CA MET A 131 24.60 -9.72 -5.53
C MET A 131 24.15 -8.45 -4.81
N HIS A 132 24.20 -8.44 -3.49
CA HIS A 132 23.77 -7.30 -2.71
C HIS A 132 24.73 -6.12 -2.94
N PRO A 133 24.23 -4.94 -3.34
CA PRO A 133 25.07 -3.87 -3.85
C PRO A 133 26.02 -3.28 -2.79
N LEU A 134 25.65 -3.36 -1.50
CA LEU A 134 26.46 -2.81 -0.41
C LEU A 134 27.42 -3.83 0.22
N THR A 135 27.04 -5.11 0.26
CA THR A 135 27.79 -6.14 0.99
C THR A 135 28.53 -7.09 0.06
N GLY A 136 28.22 -7.11 -1.24
CA GLY A 136 28.77 -8.07 -2.20
C GLY A 136 28.30 -9.50 -1.98
N VAL A 137 27.42 -9.74 -1.01
CA VAL A 137 26.90 -11.08 -0.69
C VAL A 137 26.00 -11.55 -1.82
N LEU A 138 26.26 -12.75 -2.32
CA LEU A 138 25.36 -13.42 -3.27
C LEU A 138 24.15 -13.95 -2.50
N TYR A 139 22.95 -13.60 -2.97
CA TYR A 139 21.71 -14.17 -2.50
C TYR A 139 21.03 -14.97 -3.61
N ILE A 140 20.41 -16.09 -3.24
CA ILE A 140 19.67 -16.97 -4.14
C ILE A 140 18.22 -17.01 -3.67
N SER A 141 17.31 -16.58 -4.52
CA SER A 141 15.86 -16.65 -4.30
C SER A 141 15.29 -17.86 -5.02
N LEU A 142 14.60 -18.72 -4.28
CA LEU A 142 13.90 -19.89 -4.81
C LEU A 142 12.40 -19.70 -4.59
N TYR A 143 11.61 -19.97 -5.62
CA TYR A 143 10.15 -19.85 -5.58
C TYR A 143 9.52 -21.22 -5.79
N TYR A 144 8.66 -21.60 -4.86
CA TYR A 144 7.95 -22.88 -4.87
C TYR A 144 6.44 -22.64 -4.95
N THR A 145 5.77 -23.45 -5.75
CA THR A 145 4.31 -23.46 -5.89
C THR A 145 3.79 -24.80 -5.38
N PRO A 146 2.85 -24.82 -4.42
CA PRO A 146 2.23 -26.06 -3.95
C PRO A 146 1.43 -26.75 -5.07
N VAL A 147 1.43 -28.07 -5.05
CA VAL A 147 0.65 -28.92 -5.94
C VAL A 147 -0.70 -29.24 -5.28
N ASN A 148 -1.79 -29.26 -6.06
CA ASN A 148 -3.15 -29.60 -5.58
C ASN A 148 -3.60 -28.74 -4.39
N VAL A 149 -3.70 -27.43 -4.62
CA VAL A 149 -3.96 -26.42 -3.59
C VAL A 149 -5.40 -26.47 -3.08
N ASP A 150 -5.56 -26.76 -1.80
CA ASP A 150 -6.78 -26.50 -1.04
C ASP A 150 -6.64 -25.14 -0.33
N PHE A 151 -7.18 -24.10 -0.95
CA PHE A 151 -7.05 -22.73 -0.44
C PHE A 151 -7.75 -22.52 0.90
N ASP A 152 -8.87 -23.21 1.16
CA ASP A 152 -9.61 -23.06 2.42
C ASP A 152 -8.79 -23.64 3.57
N ARG A 153 -8.24 -24.84 3.38
CA ARG A 153 -7.33 -25.44 4.37
C ARG A 153 -6.10 -24.57 4.62
N ILE A 154 -5.49 -24.04 3.56
CA ILE A 154 -4.29 -23.20 3.66
C ILE A 154 -4.59 -21.93 4.43
N VAL A 155 -5.64 -21.21 4.04
CA VAL A 155 -6.04 -19.97 4.71
C VAL A 155 -6.31 -20.26 6.18
N ASN A 156 -7.03 -21.33 6.52
CA ASN A 156 -7.38 -21.63 7.90
C ASN A 156 -6.16 -21.98 8.75
N SER A 157 -5.25 -22.79 8.21
CA SER A 157 -4.02 -23.19 8.90
C SER A 157 -3.09 -22.00 9.11
N VAL A 158 -2.87 -21.21 8.06
CA VAL A 158 -1.97 -20.04 8.10
C VAL A 158 -2.56 -18.92 8.94
N TRP A 159 -3.85 -18.66 8.82
CA TRP A 159 -4.53 -17.61 9.59
C TRP A 159 -4.59 -17.91 11.07
N GLY A 160 -4.84 -19.16 11.46
CA GLY A 160 -4.80 -19.60 12.86
C GLY A 160 -3.42 -19.33 13.48
N GLU A 161 -2.35 -19.68 12.77
CA GLU A 161 -0.98 -19.44 13.19
C GLU A 161 -0.64 -17.95 13.28
N VAL A 162 -1.00 -17.16 12.26
CA VAL A 162 -0.84 -15.69 12.27
C VAL A 162 -1.55 -15.07 13.48
N LYS A 163 -2.79 -15.46 13.77
CA LYS A 163 -3.52 -14.97 14.95
C LYS A 163 -2.83 -15.34 16.25
N SER A 164 -2.41 -16.60 16.38
CA SER A 164 -1.79 -17.10 17.62
C SER A 164 -0.44 -16.44 17.92
N LYS A 165 0.34 -16.13 16.87
CA LYS A 165 1.68 -15.51 16.96
C LYS A 165 1.65 -13.99 16.88
N CYS A 166 0.50 -13.37 16.64
CA CYS A 166 0.39 -11.93 16.50
C CYS A 166 0.82 -11.22 17.79
N ARG A 167 1.70 -10.22 17.67
CA ARG A 167 2.09 -9.37 18.80
C ARG A 167 0.89 -8.65 19.39
N CYS A 168 0.05 -8.13 18.52
CA CYS A 168 -1.11 -7.29 18.77
C CYS A 168 -2.41 -8.09 18.60
N SER A 169 -2.53 -9.25 19.27
CA SER A 169 -3.67 -10.16 19.15
C SER A 169 -5.02 -9.56 19.56
N ASP A 170 -5.00 -8.54 20.41
CA ASP A 170 -6.14 -7.76 20.91
C ASP A 170 -6.47 -6.54 20.03
N GLY A 171 -5.62 -6.21 19.05
CA GLY A 171 -5.72 -5.00 18.24
C GLY A 171 -6.47 -5.16 16.91
N PHE A 172 -5.96 -4.49 15.88
CA PHE A 172 -6.59 -4.38 14.56
C PHE A 172 -6.73 -5.72 13.83
N ILE A 173 -5.99 -6.76 14.22
CA ILE A 173 -6.15 -8.11 13.67
C ILE A 173 -7.57 -8.67 13.86
N ASN A 174 -8.29 -8.20 14.87
CA ASN A 174 -9.66 -8.63 15.15
C ASN A 174 -10.69 -8.08 14.15
N VAL A 175 -10.30 -7.10 13.32
CA VAL A 175 -11.11 -6.63 12.18
C VAL A 175 -11.27 -7.73 11.12
N ILE A 176 -10.28 -8.59 10.99
CA ILE A 176 -10.24 -9.55 9.90
C ILE A 176 -10.95 -10.84 10.33
N HIS A 177 -12.14 -11.06 9.77
CA HIS A 177 -12.82 -12.35 9.84
C HIS A 177 -12.34 -13.29 8.72
N GLU A 178 -12.24 -14.57 9.04
CA GLU A 178 -11.83 -15.65 8.11
C GLU A 178 -12.66 -15.67 6.82
N LYS A 179 -13.97 -15.43 6.93
CA LYS A 179 -14.88 -15.31 5.76
C LYS A 179 -14.44 -14.26 4.73
N TYR A 180 -13.65 -13.25 5.12
CA TYR A 180 -13.12 -12.25 4.20
C TYR A 180 -11.84 -12.70 3.51
N LEU A 181 -11.10 -13.63 4.12
CA LEU A 181 -9.89 -14.22 3.56
C LEU A 181 -10.24 -15.25 2.47
N CYS A 182 -11.36 -15.94 2.62
CA CYS A 182 -11.93 -16.85 1.62
C CYS A 182 -12.72 -16.12 0.51
N LYS A 183 -12.25 -14.93 0.10
CA LYS A 183 -12.80 -14.18 -1.05
C LYS A 183 -11.76 -14.05 -2.13
N GLU A 184 -12.15 -14.29 -3.38
CA GLU A 184 -11.27 -14.20 -4.54
C GLU A 184 -10.53 -12.84 -4.57
N GLY A 185 -9.20 -12.90 -4.73
CA GLY A 185 -8.36 -11.71 -4.74
C GLY A 185 -7.91 -11.21 -3.37
N SER A 186 -8.41 -11.81 -2.28
CA SER A 186 -7.85 -11.61 -0.94
C SER A 186 -6.48 -12.26 -0.82
N GLN A 187 -5.62 -11.70 0.01
CA GLN A 187 -4.23 -12.09 0.08
C GLN A 187 -3.75 -12.14 1.54
N ILE A 188 -2.96 -13.16 1.86
CA ILE A 188 -2.18 -13.27 3.10
C ILE A 188 -0.73 -13.44 2.68
N VAL A 189 0.14 -12.57 3.15
CA VAL A 189 1.59 -12.68 3.00
C VAL A 189 2.18 -12.80 4.39
N VAL A 190 2.94 -13.85 4.65
CA VAL A 190 3.71 -13.99 5.89
C VAL A 190 5.19 -14.03 5.53
N TRP A 191 6.03 -13.40 6.35
CA TRP A 191 7.46 -13.42 6.16
C TRP A 191 8.20 -13.55 7.49
N ASP A 192 9.26 -14.33 7.45
CA ASP A 192 10.29 -14.37 8.47
C ASP A 192 11.60 -13.89 7.87
N ASN A 193 12.17 -12.82 8.42
CA ASN A 193 13.50 -12.34 8.06
C ASN A 193 14.47 -12.66 9.19
N PHE A 194 15.43 -13.53 8.89
CA PHE A 194 16.42 -14.06 9.83
C PHE A 194 17.71 -13.24 9.87
N GLU A 195 17.96 -12.45 8.82
CA GLU A 195 19.15 -11.61 8.76
C GLU A 195 18.96 -10.27 9.45
N HIS A 196 20.02 -9.83 10.11
CA HIS A 196 20.22 -8.45 10.51
C HIS A 196 20.70 -7.68 9.29
N GLU A 197 19.84 -6.89 8.65
CA GLU A 197 20.41 -5.76 7.91
C GLU A 197 21.19 -4.90 8.93
N PRO A 198 22.37 -4.35 8.59
CA PRO A 198 23.14 -3.49 9.49
C PRO A 198 22.35 -2.29 10.06
N SER A 199 21.23 -1.94 9.43
CA SER A 199 20.26 -0.90 9.80
C SER A 199 19.04 -1.39 10.59
N SER A 200 18.86 -2.70 10.78
CA SER A 200 17.71 -3.30 11.47
C SER A 200 18.18 -3.93 12.78
N LEU A 201 17.67 -3.43 13.91
CA LEU A 201 18.11 -3.82 15.25
C LEU A 201 17.56 -5.20 15.70
N SER A 202 16.77 -5.91 14.90
CA SER A 202 16.20 -7.22 15.27
C SER A 202 15.68 -7.98 14.04
N PRO A 203 15.67 -9.32 14.07
CA PRO A 203 14.96 -10.11 13.07
C PRO A 203 13.48 -9.70 13.04
N TYR A 204 12.91 -9.64 11.85
CA TYR A 204 11.56 -9.11 11.63
C TYR A 204 10.63 -10.18 11.07
N TYR A 205 9.59 -10.49 11.84
CA TYR A 205 8.55 -11.45 11.51
C TYR A 205 7.21 -10.70 11.41
N GLY A 206 6.48 -10.93 10.33
CA GLY A 206 5.25 -10.18 10.10
C GLY A 206 4.30 -10.87 9.14
N ALA A 207 3.05 -10.40 9.17
CA ALA A 207 2.03 -10.77 8.21
C ALA A 207 1.36 -9.53 7.62
N SER A 208 0.98 -9.62 6.35
CA SER A 208 0.19 -8.63 5.64
C SER A 208 -1.03 -9.31 5.04
N ILE A 209 -2.20 -8.76 5.33
CA ILE A 209 -3.50 -9.22 4.87
C ILE A 209 -4.04 -8.15 3.95
N SER A 210 -4.61 -8.53 2.82
CA SER A 210 -5.31 -7.61 1.92
C SER A 210 -6.64 -8.21 1.52
N ILE A 211 -7.74 -7.48 1.75
CA ILE A 211 -9.10 -7.85 1.34
C ILE A 211 -9.55 -6.87 0.27
N LEU A 212 -10.14 -7.39 -0.81
CA LEU A 212 -10.68 -6.59 -1.89
C LEU A 212 -12.22 -6.57 -1.86
N PHE A 213 -12.79 -5.37 -1.85
CA PHE A 213 -14.20 -5.10 -2.06
C PHE A 213 -14.36 -4.45 -3.44
N LYS A 214 -14.56 -5.29 -4.47
CA LYS A 214 -14.76 -4.82 -5.84
C LYS A 214 -16.05 -3.99 -5.91
N GLU A 215 -16.02 -2.90 -6.67
CA GLU A 215 -17.21 -2.10 -7.03
C GLU A 215 -18.04 -1.61 -5.82
N TYR A 216 -17.39 -1.29 -4.70
CA TYR A 216 -18.10 -0.84 -3.49
C TYR A 216 -18.83 0.50 -3.71
N PHE A 217 -18.19 1.41 -4.44
CA PHE A 217 -18.81 2.64 -4.91
C PHE A 217 -19.06 2.60 -6.41
N ASN A 218 -20.17 3.21 -6.82
CA ASN A 218 -20.43 3.55 -8.21
C ASN A 218 -20.26 5.07 -8.37
N PHE A 219 -19.04 5.50 -8.73
CA PHE A 219 -18.68 6.91 -8.78
C PHE A 219 -19.35 7.66 -9.94
N LYS A 220 -19.84 8.86 -9.62
CA LYS A 220 -20.47 9.81 -10.54
C LYS A 220 -19.97 11.21 -10.21
N PHE A 221 -19.75 12.02 -11.24
CA PHE A 221 -19.28 13.38 -11.09
C PHE A 221 -20.25 14.26 -10.30
N GLY A 222 -19.70 15.01 -9.35
CA GLY A 222 -20.46 15.90 -8.47
C GLY A 222 -21.14 15.20 -7.30
N TYR A 223 -21.14 13.86 -7.24
CA TYR A 223 -21.79 13.11 -6.18
C TYR A 223 -20.90 13.04 -4.93
N THR A 224 -21.58 12.95 -3.78
CA THR A 224 -20.96 12.78 -2.47
C THR A 224 -21.10 11.33 -2.02
N TYR A 225 -20.02 10.79 -1.48
CA TYR A 225 -19.89 9.43 -1.02
C TYR A 225 -19.52 9.41 0.46
N PHE A 226 -19.92 8.35 1.14
CA PHE A 226 -19.69 8.14 2.55
C PHE A 226 -19.10 6.75 2.76
N LEU A 227 -17.86 6.69 3.23
CA LEU A 227 -17.23 5.45 3.66
C LEU A 227 -17.32 5.36 5.19
N ASP A 228 -17.98 4.30 5.66
CA ASP A 228 -18.07 3.94 7.06
C ASP A 228 -17.38 2.58 7.24
N ILE A 229 -16.26 2.58 7.96
CA ILE A 229 -15.44 1.37 8.11
C ILE A 229 -16.18 0.29 8.93
N TYR A 230 -17.05 0.69 9.85
CA TYR A 230 -17.86 -0.25 10.64
C TYR A 230 -18.87 -0.98 9.77
N LYS A 231 -19.52 -0.25 8.85
CA LYS A 231 -20.44 -0.84 7.89
C LYS A 231 -19.73 -1.72 6.87
N LEU A 232 -18.54 -1.33 6.41
CA LEU A 232 -17.74 -2.12 5.45
C LEU A 232 -17.48 -3.53 5.96
N PHE A 233 -17.15 -3.67 7.24
CA PHE A 233 -16.84 -4.95 7.87
C PHE A 233 -18.00 -5.58 8.65
N ASN A 234 -19.13 -4.90 8.75
CA ASN A 234 -20.29 -5.29 9.56
C ASN A 234 -19.92 -5.54 11.04
N PHE A 235 -19.17 -4.61 11.66
CA PHE A 235 -18.87 -4.68 13.09
C PHE A 235 -19.96 -4.04 13.94
N THR A 236 -20.24 -4.67 15.07
CA THR A 236 -21.05 -4.11 16.16
C THR A 236 -20.20 -3.70 17.36
N ASN A 237 -18.96 -4.20 17.46
CA ASN A 237 -18.04 -3.91 18.54
C ASN A 237 -17.05 -2.83 18.10
N PRO A 238 -16.58 -1.97 19.03
CA PRO A 238 -15.60 -0.95 18.70
C PRO A 238 -14.26 -1.58 18.32
N LEU A 239 -13.58 -0.94 17.38
CA LEU A 239 -12.19 -1.22 17.05
C LEU A 239 -11.30 -0.78 18.22
N MET A 240 -10.30 -1.58 18.54
CA MET A 240 -9.34 -1.28 19.59
C MET A 240 -7.94 -1.38 19.02
N ALA A 241 -7.09 -0.40 19.33
CA ALA A 241 -5.66 -0.52 19.14
C ALA A 241 -5.08 -1.39 20.27
N SER A 242 -4.15 -2.28 19.93
CA SER A 242 -3.55 -3.24 20.87
C SER A 242 -2.89 -2.54 22.05
N THR A 243 -3.04 -3.06 23.25
CA THR A 243 -2.31 -2.56 24.43
C THR A 243 -0.81 -2.82 24.34
N ASN A 244 -0.40 -3.77 23.49
CA ASN A 244 0.98 -4.19 23.29
C ASN A 244 1.67 -3.48 22.11
N SER A 245 0.98 -2.53 21.47
CA SER A 245 1.48 -1.77 20.34
C SER A 245 2.09 -0.45 20.79
N TYR A 246 3.31 -0.16 20.36
CA TYR A 246 3.91 1.16 20.45
C TYR A 246 3.49 2.05 19.26
N ARG A 247 3.20 1.45 18.10
CA ARG A 247 2.85 2.19 16.89
C ARG A 247 1.71 1.53 16.14
N SER A 248 0.50 1.96 16.45
CA SER A 248 -0.74 1.57 15.77
C SER A 248 -1.15 2.66 14.80
N VAL A 249 -1.19 2.34 13.51
CA VAL A 249 -1.52 3.31 12.46
C VAL A 249 -2.76 2.90 11.70
N ILE A 250 -3.65 3.87 11.49
CA ILE A 250 -4.79 3.79 10.60
C ILE A 250 -4.58 4.80 9.49
N GLU A 251 -4.70 4.36 8.26
CA GLU A 251 -4.61 5.19 7.07
C GLU A 251 -5.82 4.94 6.18
N ILE A 252 -6.49 6.01 5.76
CA ILE A 252 -7.48 5.98 4.69
C ILE A 252 -6.91 6.78 3.51
N GLU A 253 -6.71 6.13 2.37
CA GLU A 253 -6.28 6.76 1.14
C GLU A 253 -7.41 6.74 0.11
N ILE A 254 -7.74 7.90 -0.44
CA ILE A 254 -8.67 8.06 -1.57
C ILE A 254 -7.82 8.41 -2.79
N SER A 255 -7.72 7.51 -3.76
CA SER A 255 -6.78 7.61 -4.87
C SER A 255 -7.47 7.59 -6.24
N THR A 256 -6.93 8.32 -7.21
CA THR A 256 -7.41 8.29 -8.61
C THR A 256 -6.84 7.11 -9.39
N TYR A 257 -5.98 6.32 -8.76
CA TYR A 257 -5.36 5.13 -9.32
C TYR A 257 -6.37 3.99 -9.48
N ILE A 258 -6.27 3.26 -10.60
CA ILE A 258 -7.03 2.04 -10.88
C ILE A 258 -6.06 0.84 -10.90
N PRO A 259 -6.22 -0.16 -10.00
CA PRO A 259 -5.28 -1.28 -9.84
C PRO A 259 -5.02 -2.12 -11.09
N SER A 260 -6.00 -2.25 -11.98
CA SER A 260 -5.92 -3.10 -13.17
C SER A 260 -5.16 -2.47 -14.34
N THR A 261 -4.78 -1.19 -14.22
CA THR A 261 -4.18 -0.42 -15.32
C THR A 261 -2.86 0.21 -14.87
N VAL A 262 -1.76 -0.12 -15.55
CA VAL A 262 -0.39 0.26 -15.16
C VAL A 262 -0.14 1.77 -15.22
N SER A 263 -1.05 2.57 -15.81
CA SER A 263 -0.87 4.02 -15.90
C SER A 263 -2.15 4.85 -15.91
N TYR A 264 -3.34 4.25 -15.82
CA TYR A 264 -4.57 5.02 -15.96
C TYR A 264 -4.94 5.68 -14.63
N ARG A 265 -4.86 7.01 -14.63
CA ARG A 265 -5.40 7.86 -13.57
C ARG A 265 -6.59 8.58 -14.17
N LEU A 266 -7.73 8.48 -13.50
CA LEU A 266 -8.90 9.22 -13.93
C LEU A 266 -8.63 10.73 -13.81
N ASP A 267 -9.15 11.51 -14.75
CA ASP A 267 -9.13 12.98 -14.71
C ASP A 267 -10.16 13.50 -13.70
N ILE A 268 -10.00 13.06 -12.45
CA ILE A 268 -10.86 13.38 -11.32
C ILE A 268 -10.00 13.82 -10.16
N PHE A 269 -10.59 14.56 -9.24
CA PHE A 269 -10.02 14.75 -7.91
C PHE A 269 -11.11 14.53 -6.87
N TYR A 270 -10.67 14.20 -5.67
CA TYR A 270 -11.57 14.03 -4.54
C TYR A 270 -11.50 15.28 -3.67
N GLU A 271 -12.65 15.69 -3.16
CA GLU A 271 -12.75 16.74 -2.15
C GLU A 271 -13.25 16.08 -0.86
N VAL A 272 -12.43 16.07 0.19
CA VAL A 272 -12.86 15.58 1.50
C VAL A 272 -13.75 16.64 2.14
N LEU A 273 -15.01 16.29 2.37
CA LEU A 273 -16.01 17.18 2.95
C LEU A 273 -16.02 17.09 4.47
N ASP A 274 -15.83 15.88 5.01
CA ASP A 274 -15.88 15.64 6.45
C ASP A 274 -15.18 14.32 6.81
N VAL A 275 -14.60 14.25 8.01
CA VAL A 275 -13.84 13.10 8.51
C VAL A 275 -14.11 12.94 10.00
N TYR A 276 -14.33 11.70 10.42
CA TYR A 276 -14.41 11.35 11.83
C TYR A 276 -13.52 10.17 12.16
N PHE A 277 -12.54 10.44 13.01
CA PHE A 277 -11.70 9.44 13.66
C PHE A 277 -11.98 9.55 15.15
N SER A 278 -12.79 8.64 15.69
CA SER A 278 -13.12 8.68 17.10
C SER A 278 -11.86 8.57 17.94
N SER A 279 -11.75 9.50 18.89
CA SER A 279 -10.72 9.51 19.92
C SER A 279 -9.28 9.55 19.39
N ILE A 280 -9.02 9.66 18.09
CA ILE A 280 -7.67 9.65 17.52
C ILE A 280 -7.39 10.98 16.81
N ARG A 281 -6.21 11.55 17.06
CA ARG A 281 -5.73 12.68 16.27
C ARG A 281 -5.34 12.18 14.88
N TYR A 282 -5.77 12.89 13.86
CA TYR A 282 -5.44 12.56 12.48
C TYR A 282 -4.98 13.81 11.74
N ARG A 283 -4.26 13.60 10.64
CA ARG A 283 -3.93 14.61 9.65
C ARG A 283 -4.51 14.21 8.31
N VAL A 284 -4.81 15.20 7.49
CA VAL A 284 -5.17 15.03 6.08
C VAL A 284 -3.99 15.52 5.24
N GLY A 285 -3.45 14.65 4.40
CA GLY A 285 -2.39 14.94 3.44
C GLY A 285 -2.88 14.74 2.02
N THR A 286 -2.15 15.32 1.07
CA THR A 286 -2.41 15.19 -0.37
C THR A 286 -1.20 14.57 -1.06
N GLY A 287 -1.45 13.52 -1.85
CA GLY A 287 -0.47 12.95 -2.75
C GLY A 287 -0.43 13.77 -4.05
N ILE A 288 0.75 14.28 -4.41
CA ILE A 288 0.95 15.05 -5.64
C ILE A 288 1.81 14.25 -6.60
N PHE A 289 1.39 14.16 -7.85
CA PHE A 289 2.17 13.57 -8.94
C PHE A 289 2.07 14.47 -10.16
N GLU A 290 3.21 14.85 -10.73
CA GLU A 290 3.29 15.78 -11.87
C GLU A 290 2.50 17.08 -11.64
N GLY A 291 2.57 17.61 -10.41
CA GLY A 291 1.87 18.84 -10.02
C GLY A 291 0.35 18.69 -9.81
N LYS A 292 -0.20 17.47 -9.85
CA LYS A 292 -1.64 17.20 -9.70
C LYS A 292 -1.94 16.37 -8.44
N THR A 293 -3.03 16.68 -7.72
CA THR A 293 -3.47 15.95 -6.51
C THR A 293 -4.08 14.58 -6.82
N VAL A 294 -3.30 13.51 -6.75
CA VAL A 294 -3.71 12.16 -7.18
C VAL A 294 -4.25 11.28 -6.06
N SER A 295 -4.01 11.66 -4.81
CA SER A 295 -4.63 11.01 -3.67
C SER A 295 -4.82 11.98 -2.50
N ILE A 296 -5.73 11.61 -1.61
CA ILE A 296 -5.89 12.22 -0.29
C ILE A 296 -5.68 11.12 0.75
N THR A 297 -4.86 11.40 1.75
CA THR A 297 -4.51 10.46 2.81
C THR A 297 -4.94 11.02 4.15
N ILE A 298 -5.74 10.27 4.89
CA ILE A 298 -6.17 10.59 6.25
C ILE A 298 -5.48 9.58 7.18
N THR A 299 -4.63 10.04 8.09
CA THR A 299 -3.83 9.12 8.92
C THR A 299 -3.52 9.69 10.29
N ASN A 300 -3.38 8.81 11.29
CA ASN A 300 -2.84 9.16 12.60
C ASN A 300 -1.31 9.04 12.68
N ASP A 301 -0.64 8.66 11.59
CA ASP A 301 0.82 8.67 11.52
C ASP A 301 1.33 10.10 11.29
N ILE A 302 1.44 10.86 12.39
CA ILE A 302 1.88 12.26 12.38
C ILE A 302 3.35 12.33 12.83
N PRO A 303 4.30 12.69 11.94
CA PRO A 303 5.72 12.72 12.29
C PRO A 303 6.06 13.83 13.30
N ASN A 304 6.40 13.39 14.51
CA ASN A 304 7.42 13.92 15.42
C ASN A 304 7.41 15.41 15.81
N ARG A 305 6.24 15.97 16.16
CA ARG A 305 6.17 17.24 16.93
C ARG A 305 5.33 17.18 18.20
N GLU A 306 4.74 16.02 18.52
CA GLU A 306 3.83 15.86 19.64
C GLU A 306 4.31 14.73 20.57
N HIS A 307 4.19 14.94 21.88
CA HIS A 307 4.44 13.92 22.90
C HIS A 307 3.15 13.66 23.71
N PRO A 308 2.62 12.41 23.73
CA PRO A 308 3.01 11.28 22.89
C PRO A 308 2.62 11.50 21.41
N PRO A 309 3.26 10.80 20.46
CA PRO A 309 2.92 10.91 19.04
C PRO A 309 1.52 10.34 18.76
N ALA A 310 0.85 10.84 17.71
CA ALA A 310 -0.54 10.47 17.39
C ALA A 310 -0.75 8.98 17.01
N TYR A 311 0.31 8.27 16.64
CA TYR A 311 0.31 6.82 16.41
C TYR A 311 0.44 5.99 17.69
N TYR A 312 0.83 6.61 18.81
CA TYR A 312 0.93 5.93 20.11
C TYR A 312 -0.45 5.96 20.77
N ILE A 313 -1.26 4.95 20.44
CA ILE A 313 -2.64 4.81 20.90
C ILE A 313 -2.93 3.44 21.56
N PRO A 314 -2.05 2.92 22.44
CA PRO A 314 -2.25 1.59 23.02
C PRO A 314 -3.57 1.50 23.79
N GLY A 315 -4.32 0.43 23.56
CA GLY A 315 -5.60 0.15 24.22
C GLY A 315 -6.73 1.12 23.86
N LYS A 316 -6.53 2.02 22.89
CA LYS A 316 -7.50 3.05 22.59
C LYS A 316 -8.70 2.46 21.86
N VAL A 317 -9.88 2.74 22.41
CA VAL A 317 -11.16 2.42 21.78
C VAL A 317 -11.46 3.46 20.71
N ILE A 318 -11.81 2.98 19.53
CA ILE A 318 -12.17 3.76 18.37
C ILE A 318 -13.60 3.31 18.08
N ASP A 319 -14.62 4.11 18.36
CA ASP A 319 -16.03 3.69 18.20
C ASP A 319 -16.69 4.23 16.92
N GLY A 320 -15.94 4.98 16.11
CA GLY A 320 -16.37 5.43 14.80
C GLY A 320 -15.20 5.86 13.92
N LEU A 321 -15.29 5.48 12.65
CA LEU A 321 -14.28 5.75 11.64
C LEU A 321 -14.98 5.92 10.29
N TRP A 322 -15.12 7.16 9.83
CA TRP A 322 -15.76 7.45 8.56
C TRP A 322 -15.15 8.65 7.83
N VAL A 323 -15.32 8.68 6.51
CA VAL A 323 -14.97 9.80 5.65
C VAL A 323 -16.11 10.09 4.68
N LYS A 324 -16.44 11.37 4.54
CA LYS A 324 -17.37 11.91 3.55
C LYS A 324 -16.58 12.69 2.52
N PHE A 325 -16.74 12.36 1.24
CA PHE A 325 -15.97 12.97 0.17
C PHE A 325 -16.81 13.12 -1.10
N LYS A 326 -16.42 14.06 -1.96
CA LYS A 326 -17.07 14.34 -3.24
C LYS A 326 -16.13 13.99 -4.39
N VAL A 327 -16.69 13.42 -5.45
CA VAL A 327 -15.97 13.17 -6.70
C VAL A 327 -16.14 14.37 -7.62
N VAL A 328 -15.04 14.97 -8.04
CA VAL A 328 -15.04 16.18 -8.89
C VAL A 328 -14.24 15.92 -10.15
N GLU A 329 -14.76 16.37 -11.30
CA GLU A 329 -14.04 16.30 -12.57
C GLU A 329 -12.88 17.31 -12.59
N ARG A 330 -11.74 16.92 -13.15
CA ARG A 330 -10.62 17.84 -13.36
C ARG A 330 -10.81 18.60 -14.66
N GLY A 331 -10.86 19.92 -14.54
CA GLY A 331 -11.04 20.82 -15.67
C GLY A 331 -12.49 20.85 -16.12
N TYR A 332 -12.97 22.05 -16.46
CA TYR A 332 -14.29 22.19 -17.06
C TYR A 332 -14.17 21.73 -18.52
N LYS A 333 -14.60 20.50 -18.83
CA LYS A 333 -14.86 20.14 -20.23
C LYS A 333 -16.17 20.81 -20.60
N PHE A 334 -16.07 21.95 -21.27
CA PHE A 334 -17.21 22.49 -22.00
C PHE A 334 -17.51 21.47 -23.10
N GLU A 335 -18.45 20.56 -22.85
CA GLU A 335 -18.99 19.67 -23.88
C GLU A 335 -19.86 20.51 -24.83
N ILE A 336 -19.22 21.37 -25.61
CA ILE A 336 -19.84 22.01 -26.75
C ILE A 336 -20.06 20.90 -27.77
N SER A 337 -21.29 20.39 -27.81
CA SER A 337 -21.67 19.39 -28.80
C SER A 337 -21.37 19.90 -30.21
N LEU A 338 -21.09 18.99 -31.16
CA LEU A 338 -20.99 19.31 -32.60
C LEU A 338 -22.20 20.11 -33.08
N PHE A 339 -23.38 19.85 -32.50
CA PHE A 339 -24.60 20.60 -32.75
C PHE A 339 -24.47 22.06 -32.31
N THR A 340 -23.91 22.33 -31.13
CA THR A 340 -23.66 23.69 -30.64
C THR A 340 -22.66 24.44 -31.53
N TYR A 341 -21.61 23.79 -32.04
CA TYR A 341 -20.71 24.37 -33.04
C TYR A 341 -21.43 24.72 -34.34
N GLY A 342 -22.28 23.82 -34.84
CA GLY A 342 -23.09 24.04 -36.03
C GLY A 342 -24.03 25.23 -35.88
N VAL A 343 -24.72 25.35 -34.74
CA VAL A 343 -25.62 26.47 -34.45
C VAL A 343 -24.86 27.80 -34.39
N VAL A 344 -23.70 27.83 -33.71
CA VAL A 344 -22.87 29.06 -33.64
C VAL A 344 -22.37 29.47 -35.02
N LEU A 345 -21.93 28.52 -35.86
CA LEU A 345 -21.50 28.79 -37.24
C LEU A 345 -22.64 29.33 -38.12
N ILE A 346 -23.85 28.80 -37.99
CA ILE A 346 -25.03 29.27 -38.72
C ILE A 346 -25.41 30.69 -38.28
N MET A 347 -25.41 30.96 -36.97
CA MET A 347 -25.69 32.30 -36.46
C MET A 347 -24.64 33.31 -36.95
N PHE A 348 -23.37 32.93 -36.95
CA PHE A 348 -22.28 33.80 -37.42
C PHE A 348 -22.37 34.05 -38.93
N SER A 349 -22.72 33.04 -39.73
CA SER A 349 -22.90 33.20 -41.18
C SER A 349 -24.09 34.10 -41.51
N LEU A 350 -25.23 33.94 -40.83
CA LEU A 350 -26.40 34.79 -41.00
C LEU A 350 -26.11 36.26 -40.66
N VAL A 351 -25.36 36.51 -39.58
CA VAL A 351 -24.94 37.88 -39.21
C VAL A 351 -24.02 38.48 -40.28
N ILE A 352 -23.03 37.73 -40.76
CA ILE A 352 -22.12 38.20 -41.83
C ILE A 352 -22.89 38.46 -43.12
N THR A 353 -23.75 37.53 -43.54
CA THR A 353 -24.57 37.68 -44.75
C THR A 353 -25.50 38.89 -44.62
N GLY A 354 -26.14 39.08 -43.46
CA GLY A 354 -26.96 40.26 -43.17
C GLY A 354 -26.16 41.56 -43.26
N LEU A 355 -24.96 41.61 -42.66
CA LEU A 355 -24.06 42.76 -42.74
C LEU A 355 -23.62 43.05 -44.18
N LEU A 356 -23.28 42.02 -44.96
CA LEU A 356 -22.90 42.16 -46.36
C LEU A 356 -24.05 42.67 -47.21
N ILE A 357 -25.28 42.19 -46.98
CA ILE A 357 -26.49 42.69 -47.63
C ILE A 357 -26.69 44.17 -47.27
N ILE A 358 -26.61 44.54 -45.99
CA ILE A 358 -26.74 45.94 -45.56
C ILE A 358 -25.69 46.82 -46.23
N ILE A 359 -24.42 46.40 -46.26
CA ILE A 359 -23.33 47.13 -46.92
C ILE A 359 -23.58 47.26 -48.44
N TYR A 360 -23.99 46.18 -49.10
CA TYR A 360 -24.29 46.17 -50.53
C TYR A 360 -25.44 47.12 -50.87
N TRP A 361 -26.54 47.06 -50.11
CA TRP A 361 -27.70 47.93 -50.30
C TRP A 361 -27.36 49.39 -50.03
N ARG A 362 -26.56 49.67 -48.98
CA ARG A 362 -26.07 51.02 -48.69
C ARG A 362 -25.24 51.60 -49.84
N ARG A 363 -24.37 50.78 -50.46
CA ARG A 363 -23.55 51.20 -51.61
C ARG A 363 -24.35 51.37 -52.90
N LYS A 364 -25.34 50.50 -53.14
CA LYS A 364 -26.11 50.50 -54.41
C LYS A 364 -27.24 51.55 -54.43
N PHE A 365 -27.88 51.79 -53.29
CA PHE A 365 -29.07 52.65 -53.22
C PHE A 365 -28.86 53.94 -52.41
N GLY A 366 -27.64 54.20 -51.91
CA GLY A 366 -27.29 55.50 -51.35
C GLY A 366 -28.04 55.89 -50.08
N PHE A 367 -28.49 54.93 -49.28
CA PHE A 367 -29.16 55.22 -48.01
C PHE A 367 -28.18 55.81 -46.98
N SER A 368 -28.30 57.12 -46.71
CA SER A 368 -27.86 57.72 -45.46
C SER A 368 -28.93 57.45 -44.40
N ILE A 369 -28.58 56.71 -43.36
CA ILE A 369 -29.42 56.60 -42.16
C ILE A 369 -29.32 57.96 -41.44
N PRO A 370 -30.44 58.58 -41.00
CA PRO A 370 -30.39 59.79 -40.17
C PRO A 370 -29.64 59.57 -38.86
#